data_AF-A0A7W6H186-F1
#
_entry.id   AF-A0A7W6H186-F1
#
_cell.length_a   1.000
_cell.length_b   1.000
_cell.length_c   1.000
_cell.angle_alpha   90.00
_cell.angle_beta   90.00
_cell.angle_gamma   90.00
#
_symmetry.space_group_name_H-M   'P 1'
#
loop_
_entity.id
_entity.type
_entity.pdbx_description
1 polymer ?
#
loop_
_entity_poly.entity_id
_entity_poly.type
_entity_poly.pdbx_seq_one_letter_code
_entity_poly.pdbx_strand_id
1 'polypeptide(L)'
;MNKFVFSIAVAIPLLMFAACNGTGSSTGGASPVAAAPQFAEGQSAQSQVNAIRAKASRKPIQRSRRLDAAARAHVSDLVANGTYGHIGSDGSTPGRRATKAGFKWCTVTENLGEGSKYNSQSKIMAGWAGSPAHHKNIVNKNVSAFGMAQKNGIWVQILAGDNC
;
A
#
# COMPACT_ATOMS: atom_id res chain seq x y z
N MET A 1 -17.04 8.88 -82.26
CA MET A 1 -17.62 10.23 -82.45
C MET A 1 -17.36 11.03 -81.18
N ASN A 2 -16.82 12.23 -81.37
CA ASN A 2 -16.86 13.42 -80.53
C ASN A 2 -16.32 13.45 -79.07
N LYS A 3 -15.19 14.18 -78.96
CA LYS A 3 -15.04 15.51 -78.32
C LYS A 3 -14.81 15.63 -76.80
N PHE A 4 -13.58 16.08 -76.51
CA PHE A 4 -13.18 17.29 -75.76
C PHE A 4 -13.71 17.58 -74.34
N VAL A 5 -12.76 17.53 -73.38
CA VAL A 5 -12.24 18.61 -72.50
C VAL A 5 -13.26 19.53 -71.78
N PHE A 6 -13.12 19.70 -70.44
CA PHE A 6 -12.83 20.99 -69.78
C PHE A 6 -12.56 20.83 -68.27
N SER A 7 -11.44 21.40 -67.82
CA SER A 7 -11.03 21.62 -66.44
C SER A 7 -11.86 22.72 -65.76
N ILE A 8 -12.16 22.58 -64.47
CA ILE A 8 -12.37 23.73 -63.56
C ILE A 8 -11.70 23.41 -62.22
N ALA A 9 -10.72 24.23 -61.86
CA ALA A 9 -10.09 24.29 -60.55
C ALA A 9 -11.04 25.00 -59.56
N VAL A 10 -11.11 24.52 -58.32
CA VAL A 10 -11.73 25.26 -57.21
C VAL A 10 -10.68 25.45 -56.12
N ALA A 11 -10.27 26.70 -55.95
CA ALA A 11 -9.41 27.16 -54.88
C ALA A 11 -10.20 27.18 -53.56
N ILE A 12 -9.59 26.64 -52.49
CA ILE A 12 -10.12 26.67 -51.12
C ILE A 12 -9.55 27.91 -50.43
N PRO A 13 -10.37 28.89 -50.02
CA PRO A 13 -9.88 30.01 -49.23
C PRO A 13 -9.66 29.61 -47.77
N LEU A 14 -8.45 29.91 -47.31
CA LEU A 14 -7.98 29.91 -45.93
C LEU A 14 -8.77 30.95 -45.11
N LEU A 15 -9.57 30.52 -44.14
CA LEU A 15 -10.23 31.39 -43.17
C LEU A 15 -9.57 31.23 -41.80
N MET A 16 -8.78 32.24 -41.45
CA MET A 16 -8.31 32.50 -40.09
C MET A 16 -9.49 32.97 -39.24
N PHE A 17 -9.72 32.33 -38.10
CA PHE A 17 -10.52 32.91 -37.01
C PHE A 17 -9.62 33.23 -35.83
N ALA A 18 -9.64 34.51 -35.47
CA ALA A 18 -8.98 35.10 -34.33
C ALA A 18 -9.66 34.70 -33.00
N ALA A 19 -8.85 34.72 -31.95
CA ALA A 19 -9.19 34.35 -30.58
C ALA A 19 -10.23 35.25 -29.90
N CYS A 20 -10.92 34.70 -28.90
CA CYS A 20 -11.41 35.43 -27.73
C CYS A 20 -10.94 34.72 -26.46
N ASN A 21 -10.30 35.48 -25.58
CA ASN A 21 -9.84 35.06 -24.26
C ASN A 21 -11.01 34.93 -23.28
N GLY A 22 -10.87 33.99 -22.35
CA GLY A 22 -11.04 34.29 -20.92
C GLY A 22 -12.39 33.95 -20.29
N THR A 23 -12.50 32.75 -19.73
CA THR A 23 -12.93 32.55 -18.34
C THR A 23 -12.52 31.15 -17.89
N GLY A 24 -11.26 31.04 -17.45
CA GLY A 24 -10.77 29.84 -16.77
C GLY A 24 -11.49 29.71 -15.43
N SER A 25 -12.43 28.78 -15.35
CA SER A 25 -13.01 28.37 -14.08
C SER A 25 -11.93 27.69 -13.25
N SER A 26 -11.44 28.43 -12.26
CA SER A 26 -10.64 27.94 -11.15
C SER A 26 -11.49 27.02 -10.28
N THR A 27 -11.44 25.70 -10.53
CA THR A 27 -11.81 24.70 -9.53
C THR A 27 -10.54 24.25 -8.84
N GLY A 28 -10.52 24.46 -7.51
CA GLY A 28 -9.36 24.29 -6.65
C GLY A 28 -8.66 22.95 -6.82
N GLY A 29 -7.38 23.01 -7.14
CA GLY A 29 -6.49 21.86 -7.09
C GLY A 29 -6.39 21.36 -5.66
N ALA A 30 -7.03 20.21 -5.40
CA ALA A 30 -6.58 19.36 -4.30
C ALA A 30 -5.09 19.09 -4.54
N SER A 31 -4.26 19.46 -3.57
CA SER A 31 -2.84 19.07 -3.57
C SER A 31 -2.75 17.57 -3.86
N PRO A 32 -1.83 17.10 -4.70
CA PRO A 32 -1.68 15.67 -4.93
C PRO A 32 -1.25 15.05 -3.60
N VAL A 33 -2.20 14.43 -2.90
CA VAL A 33 -1.87 13.46 -1.84
C VAL A 33 -1.00 12.44 -2.57
N ALA A 34 0.30 12.40 -2.23
CA ALA A 34 1.25 11.55 -2.91
C ALA A 34 0.65 10.15 -3.04
N ALA A 35 0.46 9.69 -4.27
CA ALA A 35 -0.17 8.41 -4.51
C ALA A 35 0.59 7.33 -3.74
N ALA A 36 -0.14 6.47 -3.04
CA ALA A 36 0.45 5.36 -2.31
C ALA A 36 1.38 4.56 -3.26
N PRO A 37 2.55 4.12 -2.78
CA PRO A 37 3.50 3.41 -3.63
C PRO A 37 2.84 2.16 -4.20
N GLN A 38 2.96 1.97 -5.52
CA GLN A 38 2.49 0.77 -6.19
C GLN A 38 3.59 -0.29 -6.17
N PHE A 39 3.22 -1.52 -5.82
CA PHE A 39 4.11 -2.68 -5.90
C PHE A 39 3.62 -3.60 -7.01
N ALA A 40 4.55 -4.14 -7.81
CA ALA A 40 4.22 -5.19 -8.76
C ALA A 40 3.71 -6.44 -8.01
N GLU A 41 2.70 -7.11 -8.57
CA GLU A 41 2.28 -8.43 -8.08
C GLU A 41 3.42 -9.45 -8.20
N GLY A 42 3.46 -10.44 -7.31
CA GLY A 42 4.50 -11.48 -7.30
C GLY A 42 5.81 -11.10 -6.59
N GLN A 43 6.00 -9.84 -6.18
CA GLN A 43 7.12 -9.49 -5.31
C GLN A 43 6.92 -10.09 -3.91
N SER A 44 8.02 -10.55 -3.29
CA SER A 44 7.97 -11.04 -1.92
C SER A 44 7.64 -9.91 -0.93
N ALA A 45 6.94 -10.25 0.15
CA ALA A 45 6.69 -9.30 1.25
C ALA A 45 8.00 -8.70 1.79
N GLN A 46 9.07 -9.48 1.80
CA GLN A 46 10.41 -9.07 2.19
C GLN A 46 10.93 -7.91 1.33
N SER A 47 10.78 -8.03 0.01
CA SER A 47 11.18 -6.99 -0.94
C SER A 47 10.34 -5.73 -0.75
N GLN A 48 9.01 -5.88 -0.65
CA GLN A 48 8.09 -4.74 -0.52
C GLN A 48 8.32 -3.95 0.79
N VAL A 49 8.46 -4.63 1.93
CA VAL A 49 8.78 -3.98 3.21
C VAL A 49 10.10 -3.24 3.15
N ASN A 50 11.14 -3.85 2.58
CA ASN A 50 12.45 -3.21 2.50
C ASN A 50 12.48 -2.07 1.47
N ALA A 51 11.66 -2.10 0.42
CA ALA A 51 11.50 -0.99 -0.50
C ALA A 51 10.84 0.24 0.18
N ILE A 52 9.83 0.02 1.04
CA ILE A 52 9.23 1.09 1.87
C ILE A 52 10.30 1.67 2.80
N ARG A 53 11.05 0.80 3.49
CA ARG A 53 12.09 1.21 4.43
C ARG A 53 13.24 1.96 3.76
N ALA A 54 13.67 1.54 2.57
CA ALA A 54 14.72 2.21 1.81
C ALA A 54 14.34 3.65 1.44
N LYS A 55 13.09 3.89 1.01
CA LYS A 55 12.57 5.24 0.73
C LYS A 55 12.58 6.16 1.96
N ALA A 56 12.54 5.59 3.16
CA ALA A 56 12.63 6.32 4.43
C ALA A 56 14.03 6.25 5.06
N SER A 57 15.07 5.88 4.30
CA SER A 57 16.46 5.72 4.77
C SER A 57 16.58 4.83 6.01
N ARG A 58 15.78 3.76 6.07
CA ARG A 58 15.81 2.75 7.15
C ARG A 58 16.56 1.50 6.70
N LYS A 59 17.29 0.90 7.64
CA LYS A 59 17.97 -0.39 7.43
C LYS A 59 16.95 -1.47 7.04
N PRO A 60 17.30 -2.40 6.13
CA PRO A 60 16.43 -3.53 5.83
C PRO A 60 16.20 -4.39 7.08
N ILE A 61 15.04 -5.04 7.14
CA ILE A 61 14.67 -5.98 8.20
C ILE A 61 14.39 -7.34 7.60
N GLN A 62 14.32 -8.40 8.42
CA GLN A 62 14.11 -9.77 7.95
C GLN A 62 12.73 -10.32 8.33
N ARG A 63 12.14 -11.13 7.45
CA ARG A 63 10.93 -11.88 7.75
C ARG A 63 11.23 -12.99 8.76
N SER A 64 10.44 -13.06 9.81
CA SER A 64 10.60 -14.00 10.91
C SER A 64 9.44 -14.99 10.95
N ARG A 65 9.74 -16.30 10.88
CA ARG A 65 8.73 -17.37 11.03
C ARG A 65 7.97 -17.30 12.35
N ARG A 66 8.61 -16.78 13.40
CA ARG A 66 7.97 -16.58 14.72
C ARG A 66 6.94 -15.47 14.65
N LEU A 67 7.27 -14.34 14.02
CA LEU A 67 6.31 -13.25 13.82
C LEU A 67 5.21 -13.62 12.82
N ASP A 68 5.50 -14.46 11.82
CA ASP A 68 4.46 -15.05 10.95
C ASP A 68 3.51 -15.96 11.75
N ALA A 69 4.01 -16.72 12.73
CA ALA A 69 3.17 -17.52 13.62
C ALA A 69 2.28 -16.63 14.51
N ALA A 70 2.84 -15.55 15.06
CA ALA A 70 2.08 -14.57 15.84
C ALA A 70 0.99 -13.88 15.01
N ALA A 71 1.30 -13.44 13.78
CA ALA A 71 0.33 -12.84 12.87
C ALA A 71 -0.76 -13.84 12.44
N ARG A 72 -0.40 -15.09 12.15
CA ARG A 72 -1.36 -16.17 11.80
C ARG A 72 -2.30 -16.50 12.95
N ALA A 73 -1.79 -16.52 14.19
CA ALA A 73 -2.60 -16.73 15.37
C ALA A 73 -3.62 -15.59 15.53
N HIS A 74 -3.18 -14.34 15.39
CA HIS A 74 -4.07 -13.18 15.51
C HIS A 74 -5.14 -13.15 14.43
N VAL A 75 -4.77 -13.27 13.16
CA VAL A 75 -5.76 -13.23 12.08
C VAL A 75 -6.75 -14.39 12.16
N SER A 76 -6.33 -15.55 12.69
CA SER A 76 -7.23 -16.69 12.92
C SER A 76 -8.21 -16.42 14.05
N ASP A 77 -7.75 -15.78 15.12
CA ASP A 77 -8.58 -15.35 16.26
C ASP A 77 -9.62 -14.30 15.83
N LEU A 78 -9.19 -13.28 15.09
CA LEU A 78 -10.07 -12.24 14.55
C LEU A 78 -11.20 -12.84 13.71
N VAL A 79 -10.84 -13.76 12.79
CA VAL A 79 -11.81 -14.45 11.93
C VAL A 79 -12.74 -15.37 12.74
N ALA A 80 -12.21 -16.12 13.71
CA ALA A 80 -13.00 -17.07 14.49
C ALA A 80 -14.04 -16.39 15.39
N ASN A 81 -13.73 -15.19 15.88
CA ASN A 81 -14.59 -14.45 16.81
C ASN A 81 -15.39 -13.33 16.13
N GLY A 82 -15.22 -13.12 14.81
CA GLY A 82 -15.91 -12.05 14.09
C GLY A 82 -15.53 -10.64 14.58
N THR A 83 -14.30 -10.46 15.05
CA THR A 83 -13.79 -9.19 15.59
C THR A 83 -12.72 -8.58 14.69
N TYR A 84 -12.52 -7.27 14.79
CA TYR A 84 -11.41 -6.57 14.15
C TYR A 84 -10.75 -5.62 15.14
N GLY A 85 -9.46 -5.83 15.43
CA GLY A 85 -8.71 -5.01 16.38
C GLY A 85 -7.35 -5.57 16.75
N HIS A 86 -6.57 -4.78 17.50
CA HIS A 86 -5.21 -5.16 17.92
C HIS A 86 -5.17 -6.12 19.11
N ILE A 87 -6.26 -6.20 19.88
CA ILE A 87 -6.39 -7.06 21.05
C ILE A 87 -7.09 -8.34 20.63
N GLY A 88 -6.49 -9.50 20.95
CA GLY A 88 -7.12 -10.80 20.69
C GLY A 88 -8.28 -11.07 21.65
N SER A 89 -9.14 -12.03 21.31
CA SER A 89 -10.27 -12.46 22.15
C SER A 89 -9.84 -12.92 23.55
N ASP A 90 -8.60 -13.40 23.69
CA ASP A 90 -7.95 -13.81 24.94
C ASP A 90 -7.24 -12.65 25.69
N GLY A 91 -7.51 -11.40 25.28
CA GLY A 91 -6.86 -10.20 25.79
C GLY A 91 -5.40 -10.05 25.36
N SER A 92 -4.89 -10.86 24.42
CA SER A 92 -3.50 -10.74 23.98
C SER A 92 -3.21 -9.45 23.23
N THR A 93 -2.09 -8.82 23.56
CA THR A 93 -1.49 -7.72 22.78
C THR A 93 -0.56 -8.28 21.70
N PRO A 94 -0.16 -7.49 20.68
CA PRO A 94 0.83 -7.91 19.69
C PRO A 94 2.13 -8.42 20.33
N GLY A 95 2.60 -7.76 21.39
CA GLY A 95 3.77 -8.18 22.16
C GLY A 95 3.59 -9.53 22.88
N ARG A 96 2.42 -9.78 23.48
CA ARG A 96 2.11 -11.09 24.09
C ARG A 96 2.10 -12.19 23.03
N ARG A 97 1.55 -11.93 21.84
CA ARG A 97 1.57 -12.88 20.71
C ARG A 97 2.99 -13.14 20.18
N ALA A 98 3.81 -12.09 20.05
CA ALA A 98 5.22 -12.24 19.65
C ALA A 98 6.00 -13.09 20.67
N THR A 99 5.81 -12.83 21.97
CA THR A 99 6.42 -13.60 23.07
C THR A 99 5.97 -15.06 23.05
N LYS A 100 4.66 -15.33 22.90
CA LYS A 100 4.10 -16.68 22.79
C LYS A 100 4.65 -17.45 21.59
N ALA A 101 4.96 -16.76 20.49
CA ALA A 101 5.63 -17.34 19.33
C ALA A 101 7.16 -17.49 19.48
N GLY A 102 7.71 -17.17 20.66
CA GLY A 102 9.13 -17.30 20.99
C GLY A 102 10.01 -16.19 20.43
N PHE A 103 9.46 -15.06 20.02
CA PHE A 103 10.24 -13.89 19.59
C PHE A 103 10.54 -13.01 20.81
N LYS A 104 11.82 -12.73 21.07
CA LYS A 104 12.26 -11.76 22.07
C LYS A 104 12.17 -10.36 21.49
N TRP A 105 11.66 -9.38 22.23
CA TRP A 105 11.47 -8.03 21.71
C TRP A 105 11.54 -6.98 22.81
N CYS A 106 11.89 -5.77 22.39
CA CYS A 106 11.87 -4.55 23.20
C CYS A 106 10.95 -3.50 22.55
N THR A 107 10.74 -3.60 21.23
CA THR A 107 9.71 -2.85 20.50
C THR A 107 8.88 -3.82 19.67
N VAL A 108 7.55 -3.67 19.72
CA VAL A 108 6.60 -4.34 18.83
C VAL A 108 5.59 -3.33 18.31
N THR A 109 5.28 -3.40 17.02
CA THR A 109 4.19 -2.65 16.38
C THR A 109 3.35 -3.60 15.50
N GLU A 110 2.12 -3.19 15.21
CA GLU A 110 1.19 -3.99 14.40
C GLU A 110 0.46 -3.10 13.40
N ASN A 111 0.31 -3.62 12.17
CA ASN A 111 -0.57 -3.09 11.15
C ASN A 111 -1.69 -4.09 10.88
N LEU A 112 -2.92 -3.59 10.81
CA LEU A 112 -4.09 -4.35 10.41
C LEU A 112 -4.63 -3.78 9.10
N GLY A 113 -5.35 -4.60 8.33
CA GLY A 113 -6.04 -4.11 7.14
C GLY A 113 -7.11 -5.08 6.68
N GLU A 114 -8.25 -4.53 6.27
CA GLU A 114 -9.36 -5.28 5.72
C GLU A 114 -10.10 -4.48 4.65
N GLY A 115 -10.93 -5.17 3.87
CA GLY A 115 -11.76 -4.57 2.82
C GLY A 115 -11.38 -5.02 1.42
N SER A 116 -12.36 -4.95 0.51
CA SER A 116 -12.29 -5.51 -0.85
C SER A 116 -11.13 -5.01 -1.69
N LYS A 117 -10.65 -3.79 -1.43
CA LYS A 117 -9.50 -3.17 -2.14
C LYS A 117 -8.14 -3.77 -1.75
N TYR A 118 -8.04 -4.45 -0.60
CA TYR A 118 -6.81 -5.08 -0.10
C TYR A 118 -6.83 -6.59 -0.37
N ASN A 119 -7.14 -6.96 -1.61
CA ASN A 119 -7.29 -8.36 -2.04
C ASN A 119 -5.97 -9.04 -2.45
N SER A 120 -4.84 -8.33 -2.39
CA SER A 120 -3.51 -8.87 -2.64
C SER A 120 -2.47 -8.31 -1.67
N GLN A 121 -1.32 -9.00 -1.57
CA GLN A 121 -0.19 -8.54 -0.76
C GLN A 121 0.31 -7.17 -1.22
N SER A 122 0.42 -6.95 -2.54
CA SER A 122 0.86 -5.67 -3.09
C SER A 122 -0.11 -4.54 -2.77
N LYS A 123 -1.42 -4.80 -2.83
CA LYS A 123 -2.46 -3.81 -2.49
C LYS A 123 -2.43 -3.43 -1.01
N ILE A 124 -2.29 -4.41 -0.11
CA ILE A 124 -2.24 -4.08 1.33
C ILE A 124 -0.93 -3.37 1.70
N MET A 125 0.22 -3.77 1.12
CA MET A 125 1.49 -3.09 1.35
C MET A 125 1.46 -1.64 0.86
N ALA A 126 0.87 -1.39 -0.31
CA ALA A 126 0.62 -0.04 -0.80
C ALA A 126 -0.29 0.74 0.17
N GLY A 127 -1.37 0.12 0.64
CA GLY A 127 -2.29 0.69 1.62
C GLY A 127 -1.62 1.11 2.92
N TRP A 128 -0.81 0.23 3.52
CA TRP A 128 -0.06 0.54 4.73
C TRP A 128 1.01 1.61 4.49
N ALA A 129 1.71 1.57 3.35
CA ALA A 129 2.72 2.58 3.03
C ALA A 129 2.12 3.98 2.79
N GLY A 130 0.92 4.07 2.22
CA GLY A 130 0.20 5.32 2.01
C GLY A 130 -0.52 5.87 3.25
N SER A 131 -0.59 5.10 4.34
CA SER A 131 -1.24 5.52 5.58
C SER A 131 -0.20 5.98 6.60
N PRO A 132 -0.20 7.24 7.07
CA PRO A 132 0.83 7.74 7.99
C PRO A 132 1.01 6.90 9.26
N ALA A 133 -0.09 6.41 9.86
CA ALA A 133 -0.06 5.57 11.05
C ALA A 133 0.61 4.20 10.78
N HIS A 134 0.22 3.51 9.71
CA HIS A 134 0.77 2.21 9.36
C HIS A 134 2.20 2.30 8.82
N HIS A 135 2.50 3.33 8.04
CA HIS A 135 3.82 3.61 7.51
C HIS A 135 4.83 3.83 8.64
N LYS A 136 4.46 4.58 9.69
CA LYS A 136 5.30 4.79 10.89
C LYS A 136 5.75 3.48 11.53
N ASN A 137 4.89 2.45 11.54
CA ASN A 137 5.24 1.13 12.06
C ASN A 137 6.28 0.43 11.18
N ILE A 138 6.10 0.47 9.85
CA ILE A 138 7.02 -0.15 8.88
C ILE A 138 8.41 0.49 8.92
N VAL A 139 8.47 1.82 9.08
CA VAL A 139 9.74 2.58 9.09
C VAL A 139 10.27 2.87 10.49
N ASN A 140 9.72 2.20 11.52
CA ASN A 140 10.23 2.33 12.87
C ASN A 140 11.71 1.88 12.90
N LYS A 141 12.56 2.72 13.50
CA LYS A 141 14.01 2.46 13.59
C LYS A 141 14.36 1.33 14.57
N ASN A 142 13.45 1.02 15.49
CA ASN A 142 13.66 0.02 16.54
C ASN A 142 13.18 -1.38 16.16
N VAL A 143 12.59 -1.58 14.96
CA VAL A 143 12.23 -2.92 14.47
C VAL A 143 13.35 -3.48 13.61
N SER A 144 13.67 -4.77 13.82
CA SER A 144 14.70 -5.55 13.11
C SER A 144 14.11 -6.73 12.33
N ALA A 145 12.86 -7.10 12.60
CA ALA A 145 12.14 -8.18 11.94
C ALA A 145 10.66 -7.87 11.72
N PHE A 146 10.02 -8.61 10.83
CA PHE A 146 8.56 -8.59 10.66
C PHE A 146 8.00 -9.98 10.38
N GLY A 147 6.70 -10.14 10.53
CA GLY A 147 5.93 -11.27 10.04
C GLY A 147 4.54 -10.80 9.64
N MET A 148 3.86 -11.58 8.81
CA MET A 148 2.52 -11.23 8.34
C MET A 148 1.69 -12.44 7.95
N ALA A 149 0.38 -12.29 8.01
CA ALA A 149 -0.59 -13.31 7.65
C ALA A 149 -1.86 -12.68 7.08
N GLN A 150 -2.61 -13.49 6.34
CA GLN A 150 -3.93 -13.13 5.83
C GLN A 150 -4.90 -14.29 6.07
N LYS A 151 -6.15 -13.96 6.38
CA LYS A 151 -7.27 -14.90 6.39
C LYS A 151 -8.57 -14.14 6.14
N ASN A 152 -9.42 -14.64 5.24
CA ASN A 152 -10.73 -14.07 4.91
C ASN A 152 -10.71 -12.55 4.64
N GLY A 153 -9.69 -12.04 3.95
CA GLY A 153 -9.58 -10.62 3.62
C GLY A 153 -9.02 -9.72 4.72
N ILE A 154 -8.76 -10.27 5.92
CA ILE A 154 -8.08 -9.57 7.01
C ILE A 154 -6.58 -9.84 6.91
N TRP A 155 -5.78 -8.79 6.98
CA TRP A 155 -4.32 -8.82 7.00
C TRP A 155 -3.79 -8.37 8.35
N VAL A 156 -2.79 -9.07 8.85
CA VAL A 156 -2.03 -8.72 10.05
C VAL A 156 -0.55 -8.68 9.68
N GLN A 157 0.13 -7.59 10.03
CA GLN A 157 1.60 -7.50 10.01
C GLN A 157 2.09 -7.12 11.40
N ILE A 158 3.01 -7.91 11.94
CA ILE A 158 3.70 -7.62 13.21
C ILE A 158 5.15 -7.27 12.87
N LEU A 159 5.63 -6.13 13.36
CA LEU A 159 7.03 -5.75 13.29
C LEU A 159 7.60 -5.71 14.71
N ALA A 160 8.82 -6.21 14.88
CA ALA A 160 9.45 -6.27 16.19
C ALA A 160 10.96 -6.06 16.09
N GLY A 161 11.55 -5.59 17.17
CA GLY A 161 12.99 -5.58 17.33
C GLY A 161 13.40 -5.77 18.78
N ASP A 162 14.62 -6.27 18.94
CA ASP A 162 15.24 -6.78 20.16
C ASP A 162 16.37 -5.87 20.65
N ASN A 163 16.49 -4.65 20.11
CA ASN A 163 17.48 -3.65 20.51
C ASN A 163 17.10 -2.93 21.81
N CYS A 164 17.07 -3.70 22.89
CA CYS A 164 17.39 -3.27 24.23
C CYS A 164 18.63 -4.06 24.68
#